data_AF-A0A507QKF4-F1
#
_entry.id   AF-A0A507QKF4-F1
#
_cell.length_a   1.000
_cell.length_b   1.000
_cell.length_c   1.000
_cell.angle_alpha   90.00
_cell.angle_beta   90.00
_cell.angle_gamma   90.00
#
_symmetry.space_group_name_H-M   'P 1'
#
loop_
_entity.id
_entity.type
_entity.pdbx_description
1 polymer ?
#
loop_
_entity_poly.entity_id
_entity_poly.type
_entity_poly.pdbx_seq_one_letter_code
_entity_poly.pdbx_strand_id
1 'polypeptide(L)'
;MKTSAITSVFALLAAAATAAPLEKKQAFEVSLTFYGAGDANYSLSVPADDSSVTVDNPLSVSSIWSPGGGFCSIQGAEGWGGVLYSDETIYVGPPQPIAWVSCQNA
;
A
#
# COMPACT_ATOMS: atom_id res chain seq x y z
N MET A 1 55.28 -54.26 22.15
CA MET A 1 55.13 -52.86 22.64
C MET A 1 55.33 -51.96 21.42
N LYS A 2 54.45 -51.07 20.96
CA LYS A 2 53.24 -50.43 21.48
C LYS A 2 52.40 -49.96 20.27
N THR A 3 51.10 -49.90 20.46
CA THR A 3 50.04 -49.36 19.59
C THR A 3 50.29 -47.93 19.13
N SER A 4 49.71 -47.52 17.99
CA SER A 4 48.81 -46.35 17.98
C SER A 4 48.03 -46.25 16.67
N ALA A 5 46.72 -46.31 16.78
CA ALA A 5 45.75 -45.92 15.76
C ALA A 5 45.62 -44.39 15.74
N ILE A 6 45.41 -43.79 14.55
CA ILE A 6 44.96 -42.39 14.45
C ILE A 6 43.73 -42.38 13.56
N THR A 7 42.59 -42.33 14.23
CA THR A 7 41.27 -41.97 13.73
C THR A 7 41.27 -40.47 13.43
N SER A 8 40.78 -40.03 12.27
CA SER A 8 40.59 -38.59 12.00
C SER A 8 39.18 -38.34 11.47
N VAL A 9 38.51 -37.44 12.16
CA VAL A 9 37.07 -37.24 12.25
C VAL A 9 36.56 -36.35 11.11
N PHE A 10 35.35 -36.69 10.64
CA PHE A 10 34.49 -35.91 9.76
C PHE A 10 34.27 -34.47 10.27
N ALA A 11 34.36 -33.48 9.38
CA ALA A 11 33.77 -32.17 9.59
C ALA A 11 32.95 -31.76 8.34
N LEU A 12 31.65 -32.01 8.38
CA LEU A 12 30.68 -31.45 7.43
C LEU A 12 30.34 -30.03 7.90
N LEU A 13 30.78 -29.00 7.17
CA LEU A 13 30.30 -27.64 7.38
C LEU A 13 28.93 -27.48 6.71
N ALA A 14 27.86 -27.59 7.48
CA ALA A 14 26.54 -27.13 7.07
C ALA A 14 26.49 -25.60 7.24
N ALA A 15 26.62 -24.86 6.13
CA ALA A 15 26.34 -23.44 6.12
C ALA A 15 24.83 -23.22 6.13
N ALA A 16 24.26 -22.94 7.30
CA ALA A 16 22.88 -22.48 7.41
C ALA A 16 22.82 -21.02 6.96
N ALA A 17 22.33 -20.77 5.75
CA ALA A 17 21.95 -19.42 5.32
C ALA A 17 20.72 -18.99 6.13
N THR A 18 20.92 -18.16 7.15
CA THR A 18 19.82 -17.52 7.87
C THR A 18 19.25 -16.43 6.96
N ALA A 19 18.18 -16.76 6.23
CA ALA A 19 17.34 -15.75 5.61
C ALA A 19 16.60 -15.02 6.74
N ALA A 20 17.09 -13.84 7.14
CA ALA A 20 16.31 -12.96 8.00
C ALA A 20 15.03 -12.57 7.24
N PRO A 21 13.85 -12.63 7.87
CA PRO A 21 12.65 -12.08 7.25
C PRO A 21 12.91 -10.60 6.98
N LEU A 22 12.75 -10.19 5.72
CA LEU A 22 12.73 -8.79 5.37
C LEU A 22 11.53 -8.20 6.11
N GLU A 23 11.75 -7.50 7.22
CA GLU A 23 10.72 -6.69 7.86
C GLU A 23 10.24 -5.70 6.80
N LYS A 24 9.08 -5.99 6.18
CA LYS A 24 8.40 -5.04 5.31
C LYS A 24 8.12 -3.84 6.21
N LYS A 25 8.93 -2.78 6.09
CA LYS A 25 8.64 -1.49 6.72
C LYS A 25 7.17 -1.23 6.45
N GLN A 26 6.35 -1.11 7.49
CA GLN A 26 4.95 -0.76 7.30
C GLN A 26 4.94 0.53 6.48
N ALA A 27 4.35 0.47 5.28
CA ALA A 27 4.20 1.64 4.45
C ALA A 27 3.40 2.67 5.25
N PHE A 28 3.77 3.95 5.13
CA PHE A 28 2.93 5.02 5.65
C PHE A 28 1.55 4.92 4.99
N GLU A 29 0.45 5.07 5.74
CA GLU A 29 -0.91 4.95 5.19
C GLU A 29 -1.51 6.35 5.01
N VAL A 30 -1.97 6.68 3.79
CA VAL A 30 -2.73 7.90 3.51
C VAL A 30 -4.20 7.61 3.73
N SER A 31 -4.86 8.39 4.60
CA SER A 31 -6.31 8.32 4.77
C SER A 31 -7.00 9.20 3.72
N LEU A 32 -7.99 8.65 3.03
CA LEU A 32 -8.81 9.39 2.07
C LEU A 32 -10.28 9.25 2.47
N THR A 33 -11.03 10.34 2.36
CA THR A 33 -12.49 10.35 2.55
C THR A 33 -13.17 10.75 1.26
N PHE A 34 -14.11 9.92 0.83
CA PHE A 34 -14.87 10.07 -0.40
C PHE A 34 -16.30 10.48 -0.05
N TYR A 35 -16.79 11.55 -0.64
CA TYR A 35 -18.13 12.09 -0.39
C TYR A 35 -19.00 11.94 -1.63
N GLY A 36 -20.24 11.49 -1.43
CA GLY A 36 -21.29 11.42 -2.44
C GLY A 36 -22.47 12.31 -2.09
N ALA A 37 -23.64 11.99 -2.63
CA ALA A 37 -24.88 12.73 -2.38
C ALA A 37 -25.48 12.40 -1.01
N GLY A 38 -26.19 13.37 -0.41
CA GLY A 38 -27.02 13.13 0.78
C GLY A 38 -26.23 12.61 1.99
N ASP A 39 -25.09 13.23 2.29
CA ASP A 39 -24.18 12.89 3.40
C ASP A 39 -23.51 11.51 3.32
N ALA A 40 -23.73 10.74 2.24
CA ALA A 40 -23.08 9.47 2.03
C ALA A 40 -21.56 9.65 1.86
N ASN A 41 -20.78 8.91 2.62
CA ASN A 41 -19.32 8.94 2.55
C ASN A 41 -18.70 7.61 2.99
N TYR A 42 -17.45 7.39 2.60
CA TYR A 42 -16.61 6.31 3.11
C TYR A 42 -15.15 6.77 3.18
N SER A 43 -14.35 6.09 3.99
CA SER A 43 -12.91 6.33 4.07
C SER A 43 -12.11 5.09 3.66
N LEU A 44 -10.94 5.31 3.09
CA LEU A 44 -9.98 4.28 2.71
C LEU A 44 -8.59 4.66 3.21
N SER A 45 -7.91 3.71 3.85
CA SER A 45 -6.47 3.81 4.10
C SER A 45 -5.73 3.17 2.94
N VAL A 46 -4.83 3.92 2.32
CA VAL A 46 -4.04 3.48 1.16
C VAL A 46 -2.56 3.50 1.54
N PRO A 47 -1.83 2.39 1.37
CA PRO A 47 -0.40 2.37 1.61
C PRO A 47 0.32 3.29 0.61
N ALA A 48 1.20 4.14 1.13
CA ALA A 48 2.05 5.05 0.38
C ALA A 48 3.30 4.31 -0.15
N ASP A 49 3.08 3.20 -0.86
CA ASP A 49 4.11 2.33 -1.43
C ASP A 49 3.98 2.12 -2.95
N ASP A 50 3.29 3.03 -3.64
CA ASP A 50 2.96 2.98 -5.08
C ASP A 50 2.09 1.78 -5.50
N SER A 51 1.62 0.96 -4.56
CA SER A 51 0.66 -0.08 -4.89
C SER A 51 -0.72 0.51 -5.20
N SER A 52 -1.47 -0.15 -6.08
CA SER A 52 -2.84 0.24 -6.40
C SER A 52 -3.83 -0.57 -5.58
N VAL A 53 -4.73 0.13 -4.88
CA VAL A 53 -5.85 -0.43 -4.14
C VAL A 53 -7.10 -0.32 -5.01
N THR A 54 -7.72 -1.46 -5.32
CA THR A 54 -9.03 -1.48 -6.00
C THR A 54 -10.13 -1.08 -5.03
N VAL A 55 -11.07 -0.26 -5.50
CA VAL A 55 -12.21 0.21 -4.70
C VAL A 55 -13.48 -0.40 -5.27
N ASP A 56 -14.15 -1.23 -4.47
CA ASP A 56 -15.43 -1.86 -4.84
C ASP A 56 -16.57 -1.26 -4.00
N ASN A 57 -16.77 0.05 -4.17
CA ASN A 57 -17.84 0.78 -3.52
C ASN A 57 -18.72 1.47 -4.58
N PRO A 58 -20.03 1.16 -4.65
CA PRO A 58 -20.92 1.71 -5.68
C PRO A 58 -21.32 3.17 -5.45
N LEU A 59 -20.84 3.83 -4.38
CA LEU A 59 -21.15 5.23 -4.12
C LEU A 59 -20.67 6.13 -5.26
N SER A 60 -21.58 6.93 -5.82
CA SER A 60 -21.22 8.01 -6.75
C SER A 60 -20.52 9.14 -5.99
N VAL A 61 -19.19 9.20 -6.11
CA VAL A 61 -18.34 10.19 -5.44
C VAL A 61 -18.34 11.50 -6.22
N SER A 62 -18.51 12.61 -5.51
CA SER A 62 -18.47 13.98 -6.04
C SER A 62 -17.27 14.79 -5.52
N SER A 63 -16.71 14.43 -4.37
CA SER A 63 -15.46 15.00 -3.87
C SER A 63 -14.66 14.01 -3.03
N ILE A 64 -13.35 14.26 -2.96
CA ILE A 64 -12.39 13.43 -2.22
C ILE A 64 -11.52 14.35 -1.41
N TRP A 65 -11.38 14.07 -0.12
CA TRP A 65 -10.54 14.81 0.80
C TRP A 65 -9.43 13.92 1.36
N SER A 66 -8.25 14.51 1.56
CA SER A 66 -7.14 13.90 2.29
C SER A 66 -6.69 14.85 3.41
N PRO A 67 -6.36 14.37 4.62
CA PRO A 67 -5.66 15.15 5.63
C PRO A 67 -4.17 15.39 5.29
N GLY A 68 -3.68 14.84 4.17
CA GLY A 68 -2.29 14.90 3.75
C GLY A 68 -1.44 13.71 4.18
N GLY A 69 -0.14 13.85 3.99
CA GLY A 69 0.87 12.82 4.30
C GLY A 69 1.39 12.03 3.10
N GLY A 70 0.79 12.20 1.91
CA GLY A 70 1.26 11.58 0.67
C GLY A 70 0.49 12.08 -0.55
N PHE A 71 1.06 11.80 -1.72
CA PHE A 71 0.47 12.12 -3.02
C PHE A 71 -0.32 10.90 -3.51
N CYS A 72 -1.56 11.09 -3.94
CA CYS A 72 -2.43 9.99 -4.38
C CYS A 72 -2.99 10.21 -5.78
N SER A 73 -2.83 9.21 -6.64
CA SER A 73 -3.50 9.11 -7.94
C SER A 73 -4.80 8.32 -7.80
N ILE A 74 -5.90 8.85 -8.33
CA ILE A 74 -7.23 8.27 -8.20
C ILE A 74 -7.87 8.19 -9.57
N GLN A 75 -8.52 7.06 -9.85
CA GLN A 75 -9.26 6.82 -11.08
C GLN A 75 -10.71 6.45 -10.76
N GLY A 76 -11.64 7.20 -11.33
CA GLY A 76 -13.06 6.89 -11.38
C GLY A 76 -13.38 5.80 -12.41
N ALA A 77 -14.43 5.02 -12.14
CA ALA A 77 -14.88 3.91 -12.97
C ALA A 77 -15.43 4.34 -14.34
N GLU A 78 -15.80 5.61 -14.49
CA GLU A 78 -16.37 6.19 -15.71
C GLU A 78 -15.38 7.12 -16.43
N GLY A 79 -14.09 7.04 -16.09
CA GLY A 79 -13.00 7.70 -16.81
C GLY A 79 -12.52 9.02 -16.21
N TRP A 80 -13.05 9.48 -15.07
CA TRP A 80 -12.46 10.62 -14.36
C TRP A 80 -11.13 10.23 -13.72
N GLY A 81 -10.11 11.08 -13.81
CA GLY A 81 -8.82 10.88 -13.15
C GLY A 81 -8.38 12.14 -12.42
N GLY A 82 -7.76 11.97 -11.25
CA GLY A 82 -7.30 13.08 -10.43
C GLY A 82 -6.05 12.72 -9.63
N VAL A 83 -5.31 13.75 -9.23
CA VAL A 83 -4.16 13.64 -8.33
C VAL A 83 -4.44 14.53 -7.12
N LEU A 84 -4.29 13.97 -5.93
CA LEU A 84 -4.42 14.63 -4.64
C LEU A 84 -3.03 14.82 -4.05
N TYR A 85 -2.64 16.05 -3.70
CA TYR A 85 -1.26 16.32 -3.31
C TYR A 85 -0.98 16.21 -1.82
N SER A 86 -1.66 17.02 -0.99
CA SER A 86 -1.67 16.91 0.47
C SER A 86 -2.63 17.94 1.04
N ASP A 87 -3.39 17.58 2.07
CA ASP A 87 -4.40 18.43 2.72
C ASP A 87 -5.26 19.21 1.72
N GLU A 88 -5.96 18.47 0.86
CA GLU A 88 -6.70 19.03 -0.25
C GLU A 88 -8.03 18.30 -0.41
N THR A 89 -9.02 19.02 -0.96
CA THR A 89 -10.24 18.43 -1.48
C THR A 89 -10.26 18.61 -2.99
N ILE A 90 -10.41 17.50 -3.73
CA ILE A 90 -10.62 17.53 -5.18
C ILE A 90 -12.05 17.13 -5.53
N TYR A 91 -12.55 17.64 -6.66
CA TYR A 91 -13.90 17.38 -7.14
C TYR A 91 -13.90 16.36 -8.28
N VAL A 92 -14.83 15.42 -8.19
CA VAL A 92 -15.04 14.35 -9.18
C VAL A 92 -16.22 14.77 -10.05
N GLY A 93 -15.94 15.05 -11.32
CA GLY A 93 -16.93 15.54 -12.28
C GLY A 93 -16.82 14.83 -13.62
N PRO A 94 -17.86 14.14 -14.10
CA PRO A 94 -19.15 13.85 -13.43
C PRO A 94 -19.04 12.93 -12.19
N PRO A 95 -19.96 13.01 -11.21
CA PRO A 95 -19.93 12.13 -10.03
C PRO A 95 -20.04 10.65 -10.42
N GLN A 96 -19.14 9.82 -9.90
CA GLN A 96 -19.00 8.41 -10.32
C GLN A 96 -18.33 7.56 -9.23
N PRO A 97 -18.47 6.22 -9.26
CA PRO A 97 -17.70 5.32 -8.40
C PRO A 97 -16.20 5.42 -8.65
N ILE A 98 -15.39 5.07 -7.64
CA ILE A 98 -13.93 5.01 -7.76
C ILE A 98 -13.53 3.58 -8.11
N ALA A 99 -12.63 3.42 -9.09
CA ALA A 99 -12.12 2.12 -9.52
C ALA A 99 -10.87 1.72 -8.75
N TRP A 100 -9.90 2.63 -8.63
CA TRP A 100 -8.67 2.39 -7.89
C TRP A 100 -8.02 3.67 -7.38
N VAL A 101 -7.16 3.49 -6.39
CA VAL A 101 -6.32 4.54 -5.79
C VAL A 101 -4.91 4.02 -5.61
N SER A 102 -3.91 4.85 -5.85
CA SER A 102 -2.52 4.55 -5.53
C SER A 102 -1.88 5.76 -4.89
N CYS A 103 -1.12 5.55 -3.82
CA CYS A 103 -0.48 6.64 -3.09
C CYS A 103 1.02 6.39 -2.96
N GLN A 104 1.76 7.49 -2.86
CA GLN A 104 3.18 7.53 -2.61
C GLN A 104 3.48 8.50 -1.47
N ASN A 105 4.63 8.31 -0.82
CA ASN A 105 5.08 9.21 0.22
C ASN A 105 5.40 10.59 -0.36
N ALA A 106 5.22 11.63 0.47
CA ALA A 106 5.55 13.00 0.10
C ALA A 106 7.03 13.33 0.30
#